data_AF-A0A3C2DZP5-F1
#
_entry.id   AF-A0A3C2DZP5-F1
#
_cell.length_a   1.000
_cell.length_b   1.000
_cell.length_c   1.000
_cell.angle_alpha   90.00
_cell.angle_beta   90.00
_cell.angle_gamma   90.00
#
_symmetry.space_group_name_H-M   'P 1'
#
loop_
_entity.id
_entity.type
_entity.pdbx_description
1 polymer ?
#
loop_
_entity_poly.entity_id
_entity_poly.type
_entity_poly.pdbx_seq_one_letter_code
_entity_poly.pdbx_strand_id
1 'polypeptide(L)' 'MTAPDFGFSLLDVCAGARRGKITTAHGTVDTPAFMPVGT' A
#
# COMPACT_ATOMS: atom_id res chain seq x y z
N MET A 1 -0.95 16.30 -15.15
CA MET A 1 -0.18 15.96 -13.95
C MET A 1 -0.07 14.44 -13.95
N THR A 2 1.11 13.89 -14.25
CA THR A 2 1.27 12.43 -14.36
C THR A 2 1.02 11.83 -12.99
N ALA A 3 -0.03 11.01 -12.87
CA ALA A 3 -0.29 10.30 -11.62
C ALA A 3 0.91 9.38 -11.31
N PRO A 4 1.28 9.20 -10.03
CA PRO A 4 2.34 8.27 -9.69
C PRO A 4 1.97 6.86 -10.18
N ASP A 5 2.93 6.19 -10.82
CA ASP A 5 2.84 4.76 -11.12
C ASP A 5 2.63 3.96 -9.83
N PHE A 6 2.08 2.75 -9.97
CA PHE A 6 1.94 1.85 -8.82
C PHE A 6 3.30 1.56 -8.18
N GLY A 7 3.42 1.76 -6.87
CA GLY A 7 4.66 1.52 -6.13
C GLY A 7 4.42 0.95 -4.74
N PHE A 8 5.33 0.09 -4.28
CA PHE A 8 5.32 -0.45 -2.91
C PHE A 8 6.63 -0.08 -2.20
N SER A 9 6.51 0.43 -0.97
CA SER A 9 7.63 0.71 -0.07
C SER A 9 7.50 -0.11 1.22
N LEU A 10 8.53 -0.91 1.51
CA LEU A 10 8.62 -1.67 2.75
C LEU A 10 9.17 -0.77 3.86
N LEU A 11 8.42 -0.63 4.95
CA LEU A 11 8.80 0.21 6.09
C LEU A 11 9.42 -0.60 7.22
N ASP A 12 8.92 -1.82 7.46
CA ASP A 12 9.42 -2.66 8.56
C ASP A 12 9.06 -4.14 8.36
N VAL A 13 9.81 -5.02 9.01
CA VAL A 13 9.66 -6.47 8.97
C VAL A 13 9.81 -7.08 10.36
N CYS A 14 8.89 -7.96 10.73
CA CYS A 14 9.02 -8.82 11.91
C CYS A 14 8.72 -10.27 11.52
N ALA A 15 9.76 -11.11 11.49
CA ALA A 15 9.70 -12.45 10.90
C ALA A 15 9.09 -12.40 9.48
N GLY A 16 7.94 -13.06 9.26
CA GLY A 16 7.25 -13.04 7.97
C GLY A 16 6.32 -11.82 7.73
N ALA A 17 6.06 -11.02 8.77
CA ALA A 17 5.15 -9.88 8.68
C ALA A 17 5.83 -8.69 7.99
N ARG A 18 5.05 -7.94 7.18
CA ARG A 18 5.54 -6.78 6.42
C ARG A 18 4.62 -5.59 6.64
N ARG A 19 5.20 -4.47 7.12
CA ARG A 19 4.55 -3.16 7.17
C ARG A 19 5.05 -2.31 6.03
N GLY A 20 4.16 -1.64 5.31
CA GLY A 20 4.55 -0.87 4.14
C GLY A 20 3.53 0.17 3.72
N LYS A 21 3.83 0.81 2.59
CA LYS A 21 2.94 1.75 1.91
C LYS A 21 2.82 1.39 0.44
N ILE A 22 1.59 1.33 -0.06
CA ILE A 22 1.29 1.26 -1.49
C ILE A 22 0.98 2.68 -1.95
N THR A 23 1.65 3.15 -3.00
CA THR A 23 1.34 4.43 -3.66
C THR A 23 0.58 4.13 -4.94
N THR A 24 -0.52 4.84 -5.14
CA THR A 24 -1.34 4.77 -6.34
C THR A 24 -1.66 6.18 -6.83
N ALA A 25 -2.22 6.29 -8.04
CA ALA A 25 -2.78 7.52 -8.56
C ALA A 25 -3.81 8.20 -7.64
N HIS A 26 -4.49 7.42 -6.80
CA HIS A 26 -5.59 7.87 -5.94
C HIS A 26 -5.18 8.08 -4.48
N GLY A 27 -3.87 8.03 -4.19
CA GLY A 27 -3.32 8.21 -2.85
C GLY A 27 -2.56 6.99 -2.34
N THR A 28 -2.21 7.03 -1.07
CA THR A 28 -1.41 6.00 -0.39
C THR A 28 -2.28 5.10 0.47
N VAL A 29 -1.97 3.80 0.49
CA VAL A 29 -2.59 2.80 1.36
C VAL A 29 -1.53 2.23 2.29
N ASP A 30 -1.76 2.31 3.61
CA ASP A 30 -0.91 1.66 4.61
C ASP A 30 -1.16 0.15 4.64
N THR A 31 -0.10 -0.66 4.69
CA THR A 31 -0.21 -2.13 4.78
C THR A 31 0.25 -2.66 6.14
N PRO A 32 -0.41 -3.70 6.69
CA PRO A 32 -1.47 -4.52 6.07
C PRO A 32 -2.82 -3.80 6.00
N ALA A 33 -3.51 -3.93 4.86
CA ALA A 33 -4.82 -3.31 4.61
C ALA A 33 -5.91 -4.39 4.48
N PHE A 34 -7.06 -4.14 5.08
CA PHE A 34 -8.29 -4.89 4.84
C PHE A 34 -9.28 -3.99 4.11
N MET A 35 -9.70 -4.39 2.91
CA MET A 35 -10.55 -3.57 2.06
C MET A 35 -11.98 -4.11 2.06
N PRO A 36 -13.01 -3.25 2.20
CA PRO A 36 -14.40 -3.67 2.12
C PRO A 36 -14.76 -4.12 0.70
N VAL A 37 -15.73 -5.03 0.58
CA VAL A 37 -16.33 -5.43 -0.70
C VAL A 37 -17.57 -4.56 -0.95
N GLY A 38 -17.66 -3.95 -2.13
CA GLY A 38 -18.73 -3.02 -2.51
C GLY A 38 -19.67 -3.51 -3.61
N THR A 39 -19.66 -4.82 -3.90
CA THR A 39 -20.65 -5.48 -4.78
C THR A 39 -21.97 -5.71 -4.06
#